data_AF-A0A1R3WGH2-F1
#
_entry.id   AF-A0A1R3WGH2-F1
#
_cell.length_a   1.000
_cell.length_b   1.000
_cell.length_c   1.000
_cell.angle_alpha   90.00
_cell.angle_beta   90.00
_cell.angle_gamma   90.00
#
_symmetry.space_group_name_H-M   'P 1'
#
loop_
_entity.id
_entity.type
_entity.pdbx_description
1 polymer ?
#
loop_
_entity_poly.entity_id
_entity_poly.type
_entity_poly.pdbx_seq_one_letter_code
_entity_poly.pdbx_strand_id
1 'polypeptide(L)'
;MKMKQTYWLAGAMVLAGFCATAQRSSTQTIPVEQDKIKEIKADSTVRMETLSGIFLNPTKKGTFVLDFNQVLTENARLEVKNRAGRLVYKKPVSVAKKETAWRFDLGKLRPDTYQIEVITPDTTYWSKFKVGR
;
A
#
# COMPACT_ATOMS: atom_id res chain seq x y z
N MET A 1 -61.62 24.82 16.68
CA MET A 1 -60.66 25.42 17.63
C MET A 1 -59.27 24.98 17.20
N LYS A 2 -58.48 25.80 16.49
CA LYS A 2 -57.43 26.73 16.96
C LYS A 2 -56.54 26.15 18.08
N MET A 3 -55.26 25.88 17.77
CA MET A 3 -54.13 26.61 18.36
C MET A 3 -52.79 26.29 17.66
N LYS A 4 -52.11 27.35 17.25
CA LYS A 4 -50.70 27.39 16.85
C LYS A 4 -49.91 27.72 18.12
N GLN A 5 -48.83 27.00 18.43
CA GLN A 5 -47.85 27.49 19.40
C GLN A 5 -46.42 27.22 18.91
N THR A 6 -45.85 28.32 18.42
CA THR A 6 -44.43 28.56 18.20
C THR A 6 -43.72 28.62 19.54
N TYR A 7 -42.62 27.90 19.69
CA TYR A 7 -41.66 28.13 20.77
C TYR A 7 -40.27 28.32 20.19
N TRP A 8 -39.87 29.59 20.11
CA TRP A 8 -38.47 30.00 20.09
C TRP A 8 -37.96 29.94 21.53
N LEU A 9 -36.88 29.22 21.76
CA LEU A 9 -36.03 29.47 22.93
C LEU A 9 -34.57 29.52 22.48
N ALA A 10 -34.04 30.75 22.58
CA ALA A 10 -32.64 31.06 22.54
C ALA A 10 -31.92 30.40 23.74
N GLY A 11 -30.79 29.77 23.47
CA GLY A 11 -29.88 29.24 24.48
C GLY A 11 -28.45 29.57 24.06
N ALA A 12 -28.01 30.78 24.39
CA ALA A 12 -26.60 31.16 24.32
C ALA A 12 -25.85 30.51 25.48
N MET A 13 -24.88 29.65 25.19
CA MET A 13 -23.81 29.30 26.13
C MET A 13 -22.47 29.40 25.41
N VAL A 14 -21.74 30.45 25.80
CA VAL A 14 -20.36 30.73 25.45
C VAL A 14 -19.49 29.71 26.19
N LEU A 15 -18.78 28.86 25.44
CA LEU A 15 -17.61 28.14 25.93
C LEU A 15 -16.38 28.74 25.26
N ALA A 16 -15.66 29.51 26.06
CA ALA A 16 -14.36 30.05 25.75
C ALA A 16 -13.30 28.95 25.74
N GLY A 17 -12.29 29.14 24.89
CA GLY A 17 -10.97 28.55 25.07
C GLY A 17 -10.62 27.46 24.09
N PHE A 18 -10.05 27.84 22.95
CA PHE A 18 -8.76 27.34 22.45
C PHE A 18 -8.22 28.35 21.42
N CYS A 19 -7.33 29.24 21.86
CA CYS A 19 -6.47 29.98 20.93
C CYS A 19 -5.40 29.02 20.42
N ALA A 20 -5.67 28.32 19.31
CA ALA A 20 -4.62 27.74 18.49
C ALA A 20 -4.25 28.78 17.42
N THR A 21 -3.06 29.37 17.55
CA THR A 21 -2.50 30.34 16.61
C THR A 21 -2.35 29.68 15.23
N ALA A 22 -3.14 30.14 14.27
CA ALA A 22 -2.97 29.81 12.87
C ALA A 22 -1.67 30.47 12.36
N GLN A 23 -0.58 29.71 12.25
CA GLN A 23 0.59 30.12 11.49
C GLN A 23 0.26 30.07 9.98
N ARG A 24 -0.26 31.17 9.46
CA ARG A 24 -0.07 31.56 8.07
C ARG A 24 1.25 32.32 7.97
N SER A 25 2.22 31.71 7.30
CA SER A 25 3.32 32.41 6.63
C SER A 25 3.33 31.86 5.21
N SER A 26 2.65 32.57 4.32
CA SER A 26 3.23 33.52 3.37
C SER A 26 3.46 32.86 2.02
N THR A 27 2.63 33.28 1.07
CA THR A 27 2.80 33.08 -0.36
C THR A 27 4.22 33.48 -0.78
N GLN A 28 4.96 32.55 -1.36
CA GLN A 28 5.94 32.83 -2.42
C GLN A 28 5.55 31.99 -3.63
N THR A 29 4.67 32.55 -4.47
CA THR A 29 4.74 32.41 -5.93
C THR A 29 6.05 33.08 -6.36
N ILE A 30 6.93 32.54 -7.21
CA ILE A 30 6.91 32.30 -8.68
C ILE A 30 8.36 31.74 -8.99
N PRO A 31 8.72 31.03 -10.10
CA PRO A 31 8.00 30.45 -11.25
C PRO A 31 8.24 28.94 -11.45
N VAL A 32 7.43 28.35 -12.34
CA VAL A 32 7.78 27.15 -13.10
C VAL A 32 9.10 27.36 -13.83
N GLU A 33 10.11 26.56 -13.50
CA GLU A 33 11.22 26.28 -14.41
C GLU A 33 11.20 24.77 -14.70
N GLN A 34 10.50 24.44 -15.78
CA GLN A 34 10.67 23.18 -16.49
C GLN A 34 12.07 23.17 -17.10
N ASP A 35 13.07 22.75 -16.32
CA ASP A 35 14.35 22.39 -16.89
C ASP A 35 14.72 20.95 -16.54
N LYS A 36 14.50 20.10 -17.55
CA LYS A 36 15.20 18.84 -17.82
C LYS A 36 15.71 18.07 -16.60
N ILE A 37 14.79 17.46 -15.86
CA ILE A 37 15.13 16.16 -15.27
C ILE A 37 15.18 15.19 -16.45
N LYS A 38 16.40 15.04 -16.99
CA LYS A 38 16.79 13.94 -17.85
C LYS A 38 16.12 12.68 -17.35
N GLU A 39 15.42 12.02 -18.27
CA GLU A 39 14.97 10.65 -18.20
C GLU A 39 16.18 9.76 -17.81
N ILE A 40 16.45 9.67 -16.50
CA ILE A 40 17.20 8.56 -15.97
C ILE A 40 16.21 7.41 -16.15
N LYS A 41 16.40 6.62 -17.20
CA LYS A 41 15.96 5.23 -17.23
C LYS A 41 16.45 4.62 -15.92
N ALA A 42 15.58 4.66 -14.91
CA ALA A 42 15.81 3.98 -13.67
C ALA A 42 15.91 2.51 -14.04
N ASP A 43 17.13 2.02 -14.06
CA ASP A 43 17.42 0.60 -14.15
C ASP A 43 16.59 -0.06 -13.05
N SER A 44 15.51 -0.72 -13.47
CA SER A 44 14.30 -0.95 -12.68
C SER A 44 14.43 -2.13 -11.71
N THR A 45 15.59 -2.26 -11.10
CA THR A 45 15.88 -3.31 -10.12
C THR A 45 16.61 -2.73 -8.91
N VAL A 46 16.09 -1.63 -8.37
CA VAL A 46 16.37 -1.27 -6.98
C VAL A 46 15.70 -2.34 -6.11
N ARG A 47 16.47 -3.36 -5.73
CA ARG A 47 16.08 -4.33 -4.70
C ARG A 47 15.98 -3.57 -3.37
N MET A 48 14.83 -2.94 -3.12
CA MET A 48 14.53 -2.38 -1.80
C MET A 48 14.40 -3.56 -0.84
N GLU A 49 15.28 -3.62 0.16
CA GLU A 49 15.16 -4.58 1.26
C GLU A 49 13.84 -4.33 1.97
N THR A 50 12.94 -5.32 1.95
CA THR A 50 11.65 -5.23 2.65
C THR A 50 11.76 -5.97 3.98
N LEU A 51 11.26 -5.36 5.06
CA LEU A 51 11.21 -6.01 6.38
C LEU A 51 10.35 -7.28 6.36
N SER A 52 9.41 -7.38 5.41
CA SER A 52 8.58 -8.56 5.21
C SER A 52 9.30 -9.69 4.45
N GLY A 53 10.49 -9.47 3.91
CA GLY A 53 11.22 -10.46 3.12
C GLY A 53 10.53 -10.80 1.78
N ILE A 54 9.60 -9.96 1.33
CA ILE A 54 8.84 -10.13 0.08
C ILE A 54 9.49 -9.28 -1.00
N PHE A 55 9.86 -9.90 -2.12
CA PHE A 55 10.53 -9.25 -3.24
C PHE A 55 9.84 -9.59 -4.55
N LEU A 56 9.36 -8.56 -5.26
CA LEU A 56 8.76 -8.71 -6.57
C LEU A 56 9.76 -8.32 -7.67
N ASN A 57 10.15 -9.28 -8.49
CA ASN A 57 11.17 -9.12 -9.52
C ASN A 57 10.56 -9.27 -10.93
N PRO A 58 10.68 -8.27 -11.82
CA PRO A 58 10.29 -8.43 -13.22
C PRO A 58 11.27 -9.37 -13.96
N THR A 59 10.78 -10.11 -14.94
CA THR A 59 11.59 -10.93 -15.85
C THR A 59 11.76 -10.25 -17.20
N LYS A 60 12.77 -10.67 -17.97
CA LYS A 60 13.02 -10.18 -19.34
C LYS A 60 11.82 -10.40 -20.30
N LYS A 61 10.87 -11.27 -19.95
CA LYS A 61 9.68 -11.60 -20.75
C LYS A 61 8.43 -10.81 -20.34
N GLY A 62 8.57 -9.81 -19.46
CA GLY A 62 7.45 -9.03 -18.94
C GLY A 62 6.54 -9.82 -17.99
N THR A 63 7.07 -10.88 -17.38
CA THR A 63 6.40 -11.60 -16.26
C THR A 63 7.02 -11.18 -14.94
N PHE A 64 6.39 -11.58 -13.84
CA PHE A 64 6.86 -11.27 -12.49
C PHE A 64 7.12 -12.56 -11.71
N VAL A 65 8.21 -12.55 -10.97
CA VAL A 65 8.55 -13.58 -9.99
C VAL A 65 8.52 -12.95 -8.62
N LEU A 66 7.93 -13.65 -7.66
CA LEU A 66 7.94 -13.29 -6.26
C LEU A 66 8.92 -14.20 -5.52
N ASP A 67 9.87 -13.59 -4.83
CA ASP A 67 10.72 -14.27 -3.87
C ASP A 67 10.27 -13.88 -2.44
N PHE A 68 10.12 -14.85 -1.56
CA PHE A 68 9.75 -14.66 -0.16
C PHE A 68 10.80 -15.32 0.73
N ASN A 69 11.52 -14.53 1.51
CA ASN A 69 12.63 -14.95 2.36
C ASN A 69 12.28 -14.67 3.83
N GLN A 70 11.75 -15.68 4.51
CA GLN A 70 11.49 -15.65 5.94
C GLN A 70 11.59 -17.06 6.52
N VAL A 71 11.90 -17.18 7.80
CA VAL A 71 11.73 -18.45 8.49
C VAL A 71 10.27 -18.58 8.90
N LEU A 72 9.56 -19.55 8.32
CA LEU A 72 8.20 -19.88 8.73
C LEU A 72 8.22 -21.09 9.67
N THR A 73 7.50 -21.00 10.78
CA THR A 73 7.28 -22.10 11.73
C THR A 73 6.07 -22.95 11.34
N GLU A 74 5.14 -22.37 10.59
CA GLU A 74 3.86 -22.98 10.20
C GLU A 74 3.60 -22.82 8.70
N ASN A 75 2.72 -23.68 8.16
CA ASN A 75 2.27 -23.54 6.77
C ASN A 75 1.57 -22.19 6.58
N ALA A 76 1.81 -21.56 5.44
CA ALA A 76 1.21 -20.29 5.08
C ALA A 76 0.42 -20.39 3.77
N ARG A 77 -0.30 -19.33 3.45
CA ARG A 77 -0.86 -19.09 2.13
C ARG A 77 -0.34 -17.78 1.57
N LEU A 78 0.11 -17.82 0.32
CA LEU A 78 0.41 -16.65 -0.48
C LEU A 78 -0.87 -16.19 -1.18
N GLU A 79 -1.20 -14.91 -1.01
CA GLU A 79 -2.27 -14.22 -1.72
C GLU A 79 -1.72 -12.96 -2.39
N VAL A 80 -2.08 -12.74 -3.65
CA VAL A 80 -1.81 -11.49 -4.35
C VAL A 80 -3.14 -10.87 -4.73
N LYS A 81 -3.36 -9.63 -4.29
CA LYS A 81 -4.57 -8.85 -4.52
C LYS A 81 -4.22 -7.62 -5.34
N ASN A 82 -5.08 -7.25 -6.29
CA ASN A 82 -4.95 -5.97 -7.00
C ASN A 82 -5.46 -4.80 -6.13
N ARG A 83 -5.41 -3.57 -6.65
CA ARG A 83 -5.83 -2.39 -5.90
C ARG A 83 -7.30 -2.42 -5.49
N ALA A 84 -8.14 -3.11 -6.27
CA ALA A 84 -9.56 -3.32 -5.97
C ALA A 84 -9.80 -4.44 -4.94
N GLY A 85 -8.75 -5.01 -4.34
CA GLY A 85 -8.85 -6.12 -3.38
C GLY A 85 -9.17 -7.47 -4.03
N ARG A 86 -9.20 -7.57 -5.36
CA ARG A 86 -9.49 -8.81 -6.07
C ARG A 86 -8.26 -9.72 -6.04
N LEU A 87 -8.47 -10.97 -5.63
CA LEU A 87 -7.45 -12.00 -5.64
C LEU A 87 -7.07 -12.35 -7.09
N VAL A 88 -5.81 -12.14 -7.45
CA VAL A 88 -5.27 -12.45 -8.78
C VAL A 88 -4.34 -13.66 -8.76
N TYR A 89 -3.80 -14.02 -7.59
CA TYR A 89 -2.95 -15.20 -7.41
C TYR A 89 -3.11 -15.77 -6.01
N LYS A 90 -3.07 -17.10 -5.90
CA LYS A 90 -3.08 -17.81 -4.61
C LYS A 90 -2.28 -19.09 -4.71
N LYS A 91 -1.42 -19.34 -3.71
CA LYS A 91 -0.67 -20.60 -3.57
C LYS A 91 -0.47 -20.97 -2.09
N PRO A 92 -0.47 -22.26 -1.75
CA PRO A 92 0.01 -22.70 -0.44
C PRO A 92 1.53 -22.54 -0.34
N VAL A 93 2.03 -22.25 0.86
CA VAL A 93 3.46 -22.20 1.22
C VAL A 93 3.68 -23.26 2.30
N SER A 94 4.44 -24.29 1.98
CA SER A 94 4.67 -25.42 2.88
C SER A 94 6.02 -25.29 3.58
N VAL A 95 6.05 -25.58 4.88
CA VAL A 95 7.27 -25.61 5.69
C VAL A 95 7.89 -27.01 5.82
N ALA A 96 7.33 -28.01 5.11
CA ALA A 96 7.71 -29.42 5.26
C ALA A 96 9.20 -29.72 5.02
N LYS A 97 9.92 -28.85 4.30
CA LYS A 97 11.33 -29.00 3.95
C LYS A 97 12.28 -28.11 4.74
N LYS A 98 11.80 -27.42 5.79
CA LYS A 98 12.57 -26.39 6.52
C LYS A 98 13.16 -25.33 5.58
N GLU A 99 12.45 -25.03 4.50
CA GLU A 99 12.81 -23.96 3.57
C GLU A 99 12.66 -22.61 4.27
N THR A 100 13.58 -21.70 3.99
CA THR A 100 13.57 -20.30 4.49
C THR A 100 13.34 -19.30 3.36
N ALA A 101 13.19 -19.80 2.14
CA ALA A 101 13.01 -19.03 0.93
C ALA A 101 12.08 -19.78 -0.03
N TRP A 102 11.11 -19.07 -0.59
CA TRP A 102 10.19 -19.58 -1.60
C TRP A 102 10.17 -18.67 -2.81
N ARG A 103 10.01 -19.27 -3.98
CA ARG A 103 9.94 -18.56 -5.26
C ARG A 103 8.68 -18.94 -6.00
N PHE A 104 7.91 -17.93 -6.42
CA PHE A 104 6.65 -18.09 -7.12
C PHE A 104 6.67 -17.35 -8.45
N ASP A 105 6.35 -18.04 -9.53
CA ASP A 105 6.07 -17.38 -10.81
C ASP A 105 4.63 -16.86 -10.77
N LEU A 106 4.48 -15.53 -10.83
CA LEU A 106 3.19 -14.84 -10.86
C LEU A 106 2.68 -14.64 -12.30
N GLY A 107 3.51 -14.93 -13.31
CA GLY A 107 3.18 -14.69 -14.70
C GLY A 107 3.05 -13.20 -15.03
N LYS A 108 2.15 -12.86 -15.97
CA LYS A 108 1.92 -11.48 -16.37
C LYS A 108 0.97 -10.78 -15.40
N LEU A 109 1.42 -9.65 -14.85
CA LEU A 109 0.58 -8.75 -14.06
C LEU A 109 0.21 -7.55 -14.91
N ARG A 110 -1.05 -7.11 -14.83
CA ARG A 110 -1.48 -5.86 -15.47
C ARG A 110 -0.88 -4.66 -14.74
N PRO A 111 -0.64 -3.53 -15.41
CA PRO A 111 -0.24 -2.29 -14.72
C PRO A 111 -1.28 -1.89 -13.67
N ASP A 112 -0.93 -2.00 -12.39
CA ASP A 112 -1.75 -1.69 -11.22
C ASP A 112 -0.87 -1.71 -9.95
N THR A 113 -1.45 -1.35 -8.80
CA THR A 113 -0.87 -1.62 -7.49
C THR A 113 -1.35 -2.96 -6.96
N TYR A 114 -0.42 -3.80 -6.50
CA TYR A 114 -0.70 -5.10 -5.92
C TYR A 114 -0.30 -5.15 -4.45
N GLN A 115 -1.12 -5.81 -3.65
CA GLN A 115 -0.82 -6.18 -2.27
C GLN A 115 -0.52 -7.67 -2.23
N ILE A 116 0.67 -8.01 -1.75
CA ILE A 116 1.13 -9.39 -1.60
C ILE A 116 1.10 -9.70 -0.11
N GLU A 117 0.49 -10.82 0.24
CA GLU A 117 0.32 -11.28 1.61
C GLU A 117 0.77 -12.74 1.71
N VAL A 118 1.60 -13.04 2.69
CA VAL A 118 1.90 -14.39 3.14
C VAL A 118 1.31 -14.53 4.53
N ILE A 119 0.25 -15.33 4.63
CA ILE A 119 -0.61 -15.43 5.82
C ILE A 119 -0.36 -16.78 6.48
N THR A 120 0.22 -16.76 7.67
CA THR A 120 0.27 -17.88 8.62
C THR A 120 -0.91 -17.77 9.60
N PRO A 121 -1.14 -18.76 10.49
CA PRO A 121 -2.14 -18.65 11.55
C PRO A 121 -1.92 -17.47 12.50
N ASP A 122 -0.65 -17.13 12.76
CA ASP A 122 -0.24 -16.14 13.76
C ASP A 122 0.16 -14.78 13.17
N THR A 123 0.67 -14.76 11.94
CA THR A 123 1.33 -13.60 11.35
C THR A 123 0.90 -13.39 9.90
N THR A 124 0.88 -12.14 9.45
CA THR A 124 0.71 -11.81 8.03
C THR A 124 1.86 -10.92 7.59
N TYR A 125 2.75 -11.48 6.77
CA TYR A 125 3.78 -10.72 6.08
C TYR A 125 3.15 -10.07 4.86
N TRP A 126 3.32 -8.77 4.69
CA TRP A 126 2.74 -8.09 3.54
C TRP A 126 3.70 -7.07 2.93
N SER A 127 3.48 -6.82 1.64
CA SER A 127 4.14 -5.73 0.93
C SER A 127 3.26 -5.25 -0.22
N LYS A 128 3.41 -3.98 -0.60
CA LYS A 128 2.67 -3.36 -1.70
C LYS A 128 3.64 -2.98 -2.81
N PHE A 129 3.32 -3.38 -4.03
CA PHE A 129 4.13 -3.11 -5.21
C PHE A 129 3.32 -2.38 -6.27
N LYS A 130 3.95 -1.44 -6.96
CA LYS A 130 3.38 -0.78 -8.14
C LYS A 130 3.97 -1.39 -9.39
N VAL A 131 3.13 -1.95 -10.25
CA VAL A 131 3.50 -2.45 -11.57
C VAL A 131 3.21 -1.37 -12.60
N GLY A 132 4.26 -0.92 -13.29
CA GLY A 132 4.19 0.06 -14.37
C GLY A 132 3.75 -0.52 -15.71
N ARG A 133 3.60 0.34 -16.72
CA ARG A 133 3.45 -0.04 -18.12
C ARG A 133 4.80 -0.35 -18.74
#